data_AF-A0A6C0E2U1-F1
#
_entry.id   AF-A0A6C0E2U1-F1
#
_cell.length_a   1.000
_cell.length_b   1.000
_cell.length_c   1.000
_cell.angle_alpha   90.00
_cell.angle_beta   90.00
_cell.angle_gamma   90.00
#
_symmetry.space_group_name_H-M   'P 1'
#
loop_
_entity.id
_entity.type
_entity.pdbx_description
1 polymer ?
#
loop_
_entity_poly.entity_id
_entity_poly.type
_entity_poly.pdbx_seq_one_letter_code
_entity_poly.pdbx_strand_id
1 'polypeptide(L)'
;MSTSDTSAIDSKKNATSNVSEEPDYIGFATSLLSYAIYVFIVFGIVGSIGLYTSKVAQTHILPDNMEYVPFGNKQPKIDESLVNINIIKQYGFFGMGWLFGETPKVFTTKLKFDQSDILKGYEDGFIGMINSFKTDPEKASFFGLYLRDVLLNMIAVNNLYINKVYGILGEYVPESMILLFYPMFLVLSSIFMLFANMFFSFFYQIKYWSDFFMDHTVKDGNVRWNEPFTYLRPWRSFCLFMYAVFFFFPMNGFLPLIASSYTFFAPLFIKSEIESTKQSYGVLQCIQDVFLYKSQFFLILLTYGLLTNSIKYLGMNGLIGCLVGIMIALFGFHLYGQYIPNNNPASTTGYALKKMKGGSKKK
;
A
#
# COMPACT_ATOMS: atom_id res chain seq x y z
N MET A 1 14.95 8.11 -75.18
CA MET A 1 13.73 8.73 -74.60
C MET A 1 12.67 7.63 -74.52
N SER A 2 11.82 7.67 -73.47
CA SER A 2 10.74 6.73 -73.07
C SER A 2 11.17 5.33 -72.61
N THR A 3 10.77 4.78 -71.46
CA THR A 3 9.95 5.24 -70.33
C THR A 3 10.22 4.26 -69.17
N SER A 4 10.54 4.78 -67.97
CA SER A 4 10.60 4.01 -66.73
C SER A 4 9.23 4.09 -66.05
N ASP A 5 8.38 3.09 -66.24
CA ASP A 5 7.07 3.03 -65.59
C ASP A 5 6.87 1.67 -64.91
N THR A 6 7.66 1.39 -63.87
CA THR A 6 7.46 0.16 -63.06
C THR A 6 7.93 0.29 -61.61
N SER A 7 7.91 1.49 -61.00
CA SER A 7 8.37 1.64 -59.61
C SER A 7 7.39 2.32 -58.64
N ALA A 8 6.28 2.90 -59.12
CA ALA A 8 5.28 3.53 -58.24
C ALA A 8 4.02 2.68 -57.99
N ILE A 9 3.65 1.80 -58.93
CA ILE A 9 2.47 0.94 -58.79
C ILE A 9 2.81 -0.34 -58.02
N ASP A 10 3.98 -0.95 -58.25
CA ASP A 10 4.42 -2.14 -57.51
C ASP A 10 4.77 -1.83 -56.05
N SER A 11 5.26 -0.61 -55.75
CA SER A 11 5.48 -0.16 -54.38
C SER A 11 4.17 0.13 -53.62
N LYS A 12 3.08 0.50 -54.31
CA LYS A 12 1.74 0.59 -53.72
C LYS A 12 1.02 -0.75 -53.62
N LYS A 13 1.31 -1.70 -54.51
CA LYS A 13 0.75 -3.06 -54.42
C LYS A 13 1.30 -3.77 -53.18
N ASN A 14 2.59 -3.60 -52.87
CA ASN A 14 3.20 -4.08 -51.64
C ASN A 14 2.81 -3.28 -50.38
N ALA A 15 2.30 -2.06 -50.51
CA ALA A 15 1.74 -1.29 -49.39
C ALA A 15 0.27 -1.62 -49.09
N THR A 16 -0.41 -2.38 -49.96
CA THR A 16 -1.83 -2.76 -49.78
C THR A 16 -2.03 -4.26 -49.58
N SER A 17 -0.96 -5.05 -49.63
CA SER A 17 -0.92 -6.41 -49.14
C SER A 17 -0.20 -6.44 -47.79
N ASN A 18 -0.87 -5.94 -46.75
CA ASN A 18 -0.64 -6.51 -45.41
C ASN A 18 -1.15 -7.95 -45.51
N VAL A 19 -0.25 -8.81 -45.96
CA VAL A 19 -0.31 -10.26 -45.86
C VAL A 19 -0.93 -10.57 -44.51
N SER A 20 -2.03 -11.32 -44.56
CA SER A 20 -2.56 -12.12 -43.48
C SER A 20 -1.40 -12.71 -42.66
N GLU A 21 -0.96 -12.01 -41.61
CA GLU A 21 -0.24 -12.67 -40.53
C GLU A 21 -1.22 -13.72 -40.02
N GLU A 22 -0.87 -14.99 -40.21
CA GLU A 22 -1.68 -16.07 -39.64
C GLU A 22 -1.90 -15.77 -38.16
N PRO A 23 -3.13 -15.92 -37.66
CA PRO A 23 -3.44 -15.60 -36.27
C PRO A 23 -2.53 -16.39 -35.32
N ASP A 24 -1.77 -15.67 -34.50
CA ASP A 24 -0.87 -16.26 -33.51
C ASP A 24 -1.64 -16.58 -32.23
N TYR A 25 -2.30 -17.74 -32.23
CA TYR A 25 -3.08 -18.20 -31.08
C TYR A 25 -2.23 -18.47 -29.83
N ILE A 26 -0.98 -18.90 -30.00
CA ILE A 26 -0.09 -19.22 -28.87
C ILE A 26 0.41 -17.91 -28.25
N GLY A 27 0.87 -16.96 -29.06
CA GLY A 27 1.24 -15.62 -28.60
C GLY A 27 0.07 -14.88 -27.97
N PHE A 28 -1.13 -15.02 -28.51
CA PHE A 28 -2.36 -14.51 -27.89
C PHE A 28 -2.60 -15.11 -26.50
N ALA A 29 -2.63 -16.44 -26.38
CA ALA A 29 -2.94 -17.12 -25.12
C ALA A 29 -1.88 -16.83 -24.03
N THR A 30 -0.60 -16.87 -24.39
CA THR A 30 0.50 -16.56 -23.47
C THR A 30 0.45 -15.10 -23.02
N SER A 31 0.24 -14.15 -23.94
CA SER A 31 0.15 -12.72 -23.61
C SER A 31 -1.07 -12.39 -22.75
N LEU A 32 -2.21 -13.03 -23.03
CA LEU A 32 -3.42 -12.87 -22.22
C LEU A 32 -3.22 -13.41 -20.80
N LEU A 33 -2.58 -14.57 -20.65
CA LEU A 33 -2.25 -15.13 -19.34
C LEU A 33 -1.27 -14.23 -18.57
N SER A 34 -0.20 -13.76 -19.22
CA SER A 34 0.75 -12.82 -18.63
C SER A 34 0.07 -11.51 -18.20
N TYR A 35 -0.84 -10.99 -19.02
CA TYR A 35 -1.62 -9.80 -18.70
C TYR A 35 -2.56 -10.04 -17.50
N ALA A 36 -3.23 -11.20 -17.44
CA ALA A 36 -4.08 -11.54 -16.32
C ALA A 36 -3.30 -11.64 -15.00
N ILE A 37 -2.11 -12.26 -15.03
CA ILE A 37 -1.20 -12.32 -13.88
C ILE A 37 -0.75 -10.91 -13.48
N TYR A 38 -0.40 -10.07 -14.46
CA TYR A 38 -0.03 -8.68 -14.21
C TYR A 38 -1.16 -7.92 -13.51
N VAL A 39 -2.40 -8.01 -14.01
CA VAL A 39 -3.57 -7.37 -13.39
C VAL A 39 -3.79 -7.85 -11.97
N PHE A 40 -3.68 -9.16 -11.74
CA PHE A 40 -3.84 -9.77 -10.42
C PHE A 40 -2.78 -9.29 -9.41
N ILE A 41 -1.51 -9.25 -9.81
CA ILE A 41 -0.43 -8.84 -8.90
C ILE A 41 -0.46 -7.33 -8.68
N VAL A 42 -0.50 -6.54 -9.76
CA VAL A 42 -0.32 -5.08 -9.70
C VAL A 42 -1.55 -4.39 -9.15
N PHE A 43 -2.73 -4.65 -9.69
CA PHE A 43 -3.94 -3.98 -9.22
C PHE A 43 -4.63 -4.76 -8.09
N GLY A 44 -4.51 -6.08 -8.09
CA GLY A 44 -5.10 -6.93 -7.07
C GLY A 44 -4.33 -6.90 -5.77
N ILE A 45 -3.07 -7.36 -5.77
CA ILE A 45 -2.27 -7.43 -4.54
C ILE A 45 -1.74 -6.05 -4.15
N VAL A 46 -0.96 -5.41 -5.03
CA VAL A 46 -0.30 -4.13 -4.70
C VAL A 46 -1.34 -3.02 -4.51
N GLY A 47 -2.37 -2.96 -5.37
CA GLY A 47 -3.50 -2.04 -5.18
C GLY A 47 -4.21 -2.24 -3.83
N SER A 48 -4.50 -3.48 -3.42
CA SER A 48 -5.15 -3.76 -2.12
C SER A 48 -4.27 -3.40 -0.92
N ILE A 49 -2.95 -3.60 -1.03
CA ILE A 49 -1.98 -3.15 -0.01
C ILE A 49 -2.09 -1.63 0.17
N GLY A 50 -2.18 -0.89 -0.93
CA GLY A 50 -2.37 0.56 -0.89
C GLY A 50 -3.70 1.01 -0.32
N LEU A 51 -4.77 0.33 -0.70
CA LEU A 51 -6.09 0.56 -0.13
C LEU A 51 -6.06 0.34 1.38
N TYR A 52 -5.54 -0.79 1.85
CA TYR A 52 -5.46 -1.10 3.28
C TYR A 52 -4.62 -0.08 4.04
N THR A 53 -3.44 0.27 3.52
CA THR A 53 -2.56 1.30 4.10
C THR A 53 -3.27 2.65 4.21
N SER A 54 -4.04 3.03 3.19
CA SER A 54 -4.81 4.28 3.18
C SER A 54 -5.92 4.30 4.24
N LYS A 55 -6.56 3.14 4.47
CA LYS A 55 -7.60 2.99 5.51
C LYS A 55 -7.04 2.99 6.92
N VAL A 56 -5.86 2.40 7.13
CA VAL A 56 -5.10 2.53 8.38
C VAL A 56 -4.73 4.00 8.61
N ALA A 57 -4.13 4.66 7.61
CA ALA A 57 -3.65 6.04 7.71
C ALA A 57 -4.78 7.06 7.94
N GLN A 58 -5.99 6.80 7.44
CA GLN A 58 -7.17 7.65 7.65
C GLN A 58 -7.51 7.85 9.14
N THR A 59 -7.13 6.91 10.01
CA THR A 59 -7.35 7.03 11.46
C THR A 59 -6.26 7.80 12.19
N HIS A 60 -5.18 8.19 11.52
CA HIS A 60 -4.00 8.82 12.12
C HIS A 60 -3.35 8.02 13.26
N ILE A 61 -3.56 6.70 13.30
CA ILE A 61 -3.06 5.81 14.38
C ILE A 61 -1.57 5.50 14.30
N LEU A 62 -0.90 5.78 13.18
CA LEU A 62 0.54 5.52 13.08
C LEU A 62 1.28 6.53 13.97
N PRO A 63 2.26 6.08 14.76
CA PRO A 63 2.97 6.98 15.65
C PRO A 63 3.84 7.94 14.84
N ASP A 64 3.52 9.23 14.89
CA ASP A 64 4.11 10.25 14.03
C ASP A 64 4.81 11.40 14.78
N ASN A 65 4.83 11.33 16.11
CA ASN A 65 5.43 12.34 16.97
C ASN A 65 6.30 11.71 18.06
N MET A 66 7.55 12.14 18.12
CA MET A 66 8.57 11.65 19.06
C MET A 66 8.24 11.83 20.54
N GLU A 67 7.30 12.71 20.88
CA GLU A 67 6.86 12.90 22.27
C GLU A 67 5.84 11.84 22.73
N TYR A 68 5.13 11.22 21.78
CA TYR A 68 4.08 10.25 22.09
C TYR A 68 4.61 8.82 22.10
N VAL A 69 3.95 7.95 22.87
CA VAL A 69 4.12 6.50 22.80
C VAL A 69 3.94 6.05 21.35
N PRO A 70 4.80 5.15 20.82
CA PRO A 70 5.84 4.37 21.49
C PRO A 70 7.20 5.07 21.59
N PHE A 71 7.40 6.27 21.02
CA PHE A 71 8.71 6.94 21.03
C PHE A 71 9.01 7.67 22.33
N GLY A 72 7.99 8.26 22.94
CA GLY A 72 8.07 9.04 24.18
C GLY A 72 7.09 8.50 25.21
N ASN A 73 6.76 9.36 26.18
CA ASN A 73 5.98 8.95 27.36
C ASN A 73 4.56 9.55 27.38
N LYS A 74 4.22 10.42 26.42
CA LYS A 74 2.90 11.04 26.35
C LYS A 74 1.93 10.12 25.59
N GLN A 75 0.68 10.03 26.04
CA GLN A 75 -0.35 9.30 25.30
C GLN A 75 -0.88 10.15 24.13
N PRO A 76 -0.97 9.61 22.90
CA PRO A 76 -1.56 10.34 21.79
C PRO A 76 -3.08 10.43 21.97
N LYS A 77 -3.66 11.60 21.71
CA LYS A 77 -5.11 11.78 21.63
C LYS A 77 -5.55 11.51 20.19
N ILE A 78 -6.12 10.32 19.95
CA ILE A 78 -6.66 9.95 18.64
C ILE A 78 -8.12 9.62 18.85
N ASP A 79 -9.00 10.23 18.04
CA ASP A 79 -10.41 9.93 18.09
C ASP A 79 -10.65 8.54 17.46
N GLU A 80 -11.26 7.64 18.23
CA GLU A 80 -11.70 6.34 17.70
C GLU A 80 -12.70 6.55 16.57
N SER A 81 -12.24 6.44 15.33
CA SER A 81 -13.07 6.61 14.14
C SER A 81 -13.33 5.27 13.47
N LEU A 82 -14.57 5.09 13.04
CA LEU A 82 -14.97 3.94 12.24
C LEU A 82 -14.61 4.21 10.78
N VAL A 83 -13.79 3.36 10.19
CA VAL A 83 -13.34 3.50 8.81
C VAL A 83 -14.18 2.64 7.88
N ASN A 84 -14.73 3.25 6.84
CA ASN A 84 -15.47 2.53 5.81
C ASN A 84 -14.51 1.88 4.81
N ILE A 85 -14.72 0.59 4.55
CA ILE A 85 -14.04 -0.22 3.52
C ILE A 85 -15.07 -1.06 2.76
N ASN A 86 -14.68 -1.59 1.60
CA ASN A 86 -15.53 -2.41 0.72
C ASN A 86 -16.80 -1.66 0.34
N ILE A 87 -16.64 -0.40 -0.10
CA ILE A 87 -17.76 0.48 -0.42
C ILE A 87 -18.36 0.05 -1.76
N ILE A 88 -19.59 -0.45 -1.74
CA ILE A 88 -20.33 -0.89 -2.93
C ILE A 88 -21.45 0.11 -3.17
N LYS A 89 -21.45 0.76 -4.33
CA LYS A 89 -22.52 1.64 -4.77
C LYS A 89 -23.32 0.93 -5.84
N GLN A 90 -24.50 0.45 -5.47
CA GLN A 90 -25.44 -0.17 -6.38
C GLN A 90 -26.26 0.93 -7.05
N TYR A 91 -26.05 1.11 -8.35
CA TYR A 91 -26.87 1.98 -9.17
C TYR A 91 -28.01 1.15 -9.80
N GLY A 92 -29.18 1.76 -9.94
CA GLY A 92 -30.31 1.20 -10.69
C GLY A 92 -29.95 0.90 -12.16
N PHE A 93 -30.88 0.30 -12.90
CA PHE A 93 -30.75 -0.15 -14.32
C PHE A 93 -29.45 0.27 -15.04
N PHE A 94 -28.43 -0.59 -15.05
CA PHE A 94 -27.12 -0.36 -15.72
C PHE A 94 -26.40 0.96 -15.37
N GLY A 95 -26.52 1.47 -14.15
CA GLY A 95 -25.95 2.78 -13.81
C GLY A 95 -26.83 3.96 -14.19
N MET A 96 -27.95 3.72 -14.87
CA MET A 96 -28.92 4.73 -15.29
C MET A 96 -30.11 4.85 -14.35
N GLY A 97 -30.07 4.26 -13.15
CA GLY A 97 -31.11 4.44 -12.14
C GLY A 97 -31.45 5.91 -11.85
N TRP A 98 -30.48 6.82 -12.02
CA TRP A 98 -30.69 8.27 -11.88
C TRP A 98 -31.68 8.83 -12.91
N LEU A 99 -31.78 8.24 -14.12
CA LEU A 99 -32.78 8.61 -15.13
C LEU A 99 -34.21 8.26 -14.67
N PHE A 100 -34.34 7.35 -13.71
CA PHE A 100 -35.62 6.89 -13.16
C PHE A 100 -35.84 7.33 -11.70
N GLY A 101 -35.04 8.30 -11.21
CA GLY A 101 -35.15 8.82 -9.84
C GLY A 101 -34.68 7.85 -8.75
N GLU A 102 -33.98 6.78 -9.10
CA GLU A 102 -33.46 5.82 -8.13
C GLU A 102 -32.15 6.33 -7.51
N THR A 103 -32.14 6.49 -6.18
CA THR A 103 -30.91 6.78 -5.44
C THR A 103 -30.05 5.53 -5.29
N PRO A 104 -28.73 5.60 -5.51
CA PRO A 104 -27.87 4.43 -5.40
C PRO A 104 -27.83 3.92 -3.95
N LYS A 105 -27.99 2.60 -3.78
CA LYS A 105 -27.83 1.95 -2.48
C LYS A 105 -26.34 1.81 -2.18
N VAL A 106 -25.91 2.18 -0.98
CA VAL A 106 -24.51 2.10 -0.56
C VAL A 106 -24.35 1.06 0.55
N PHE A 107 -23.50 0.07 0.31
CA PHE A 107 -23.08 -0.92 1.29
C PHE A 107 -21.62 -0.68 1.67
N THR A 108 -21.29 -0.82 2.96
CA THR A 108 -19.96 -0.56 3.49
C THR A 108 -19.68 -1.46 4.69
N THR A 109 -18.47 -1.98 4.79
CA THR A 109 -17.94 -2.60 6.01
C THR A 109 -17.26 -1.51 6.85
N LYS A 110 -17.59 -1.45 8.14
CA LYS A 110 -16.92 -0.55 9.08
C LYS A 110 -15.83 -1.27 9.86
N LEU A 111 -14.64 -0.71 9.85
CA LEU A 111 -13.48 -1.16 10.60
C LEU A 111 -13.28 -0.28 11.82
N LYS A 112 -12.99 -0.91 12.96
CA LYS A 112 -12.52 -0.28 14.18
C LYS A 112 -11.06 -0.64 14.39
N PHE A 113 -10.21 0.36 14.64
CA PHE A 113 -8.81 0.14 15.00
C PHE A 113 -8.64 0.37 16.51
N ASP A 114 -8.06 -0.61 17.20
CA ASP A 114 -7.75 -0.48 18.63
C ASP A 114 -6.35 0.13 18.79
N GLN A 115 -6.32 1.40 19.19
CA GLN A 115 -5.07 2.14 19.37
C GLN A 115 -4.15 1.47 20.40
N SER A 116 -4.70 0.88 21.47
CA SER A 116 -3.90 0.31 22.55
C SER A 116 -3.14 -0.94 22.09
N ASP A 117 -3.81 -1.82 21.35
CA ASP A 117 -3.20 -3.01 20.74
C ASP A 117 -2.15 -2.63 19.69
N ILE A 118 -2.40 -1.58 18.91
CA ILE A 118 -1.46 -1.10 17.89
C ILE A 118 -0.19 -0.54 18.53
N LEU A 119 -0.33 0.34 19.53
CA LEU A 119 0.81 0.93 20.23
C LEU A 119 1.64 -0.15 20.91
N LYS A 120 0.99 -1.13 21.55
CA LYS A 120 1.67 -2.29 22.13
C LYS A 120 2.44 -3.09 21.07
N GLY A 121 1.86 -3.29 19.88
CA GLY A 121 2.56 -3.94 18.77
C GLY A 121 3.84 -3.21 18.34
N TYR A 122 3.87 -1.88 18.43
CA TYR A 122 5.09 -1.10 18.19
C TYR A 122 6.11 -1.20 19.34
N GLU A 123 5.63 -1.18 20.58
CA GLU A 123 6.45 -1.35 21.80
C GLU A 123 7.09 -2.73 21.90
N ASP A 124 6.39 -3.78 21.48
CA ASP A 124 6.92 -5.16 21.47
C ASP A 124 7.77 -5.44 20.22
N GLY A 125 7.72 -4.55 19.23
CA GLY A 125 8.33 -4.73 17.91
C GLY A 125 9.67 -4.00 17.70
N PHE A 126 9.91 -3.62 16.45
CA PHE A 126 11.15 -2.96 16.03
C PHE A 126 11.39 -1.62 16.76
N ILE A 127 10.35 -0.80 16.96
CA ILE A 127 10.50 0.48 17.69
C ILE A 127 10.88 0.22 19.14
N GLY A 128 10.24 -0.75 19.81
CA GLY A 128 10.61 -1.21 21.14
C GLY A 128 12.06 -1.64 21.26
N MET A 129 12.51 -2.49 20.34
CA MET A 129 13.90 -2.94 20.27
C MET A 129 14.86 -1.75 20.17
N ILE A 130 14.60 -0.78 19.29
CA ILE A 130 15.46 0.40 19.14
C ILE A 130 15.38 1.31 20.38
N ASN A 131 14.21 1.46 20.98
CA ASN A 131 14.02 2.22 22.22
C ASN A 131 14.77 1.62 23.42
N SER A 132 15.00 0.31 23.44
CA SER A 132 15.76 -0.33 24.52
C SER A 132 17.17 0.24 24.67
N PHE A 133 17.78 0.79 23.61
CA PHE A 133 19.07 1.49 23.72
C PHE A 133 19.02 2.76 24.60
N LYS A 134 17.82 3.28 24.87
CA LYS A 134 17.59 4.42 25.76
C LYS A 134 17.12 3.98 27.14
N THR A 135 16.34 2.90 27.25
CA THR A 135 15.58 2.55 28.46
C THR A 135 16.10 1.33 29.21
N ASP A 136 16.75 0.38 28.53
CA ASP A 136 17.22 -0.89 29.09
C ASP A 136 18.66 -0.75 29.63
N PRO A 137 18.89 -0.94 30.95
CA PRO A 137 20.22 -0.81 31.55
C PRO A 137 21.32 -1.66 30.92
N GLU A 138 20.98 -2.83 30.39
CA GLU A 138 21.97 -3.75 29.81
C GLU A 138 22.35 -3.36 28.38
N LYS A 139 21.49 -2.61 27.68
CA LYS A 139 21.69 -2.23 26.26
C LYS A 139 22.01 -0.75 26.09
N ALA A 140 21.85 0.05 27.14
CA ALA A 140 22.09 1.48 27.12
C ALA A 140 23.54 1.79 26.69
N SER A 141 23.67 2.48 25.55
CA SER A 141 24.97 2.89 25.02
C SER A 141 24.84 4.22 24.30
N PHE A 142 25.87 5.06 24.36
CA PHE A 142 25.84 6.38 23.71
C PHE A 142 25.63 6.25 22.19
N PHE A 143 26.21 5.24 21.56
CA PHE A 143 26.04 4.97 20.13
C PHE A 143 24.65 4.44 19.82
N GLY A 144 24.10 3.56 20.67
CA GLY A 144 22.74 3.06 20.55
C GLY A 144 21.70 4.18 20.71
N LEU A 145 21.90 5.08 21.68
CA LEU A 145 21.06 6.27 21.85
C LEU A 145 21.08 7.16 20.60
N TYR A 146 22.27 7.48 20.10
CA TYR A 146 22.45 8.26 18.87
C TYR A 146 21.72 7.63 17.68
N LEU A 147 21.93 6.33 17.44
CA LEU A 147 21.28 5.60 16.35
C LEU A 147 19.76 5.58 16.51
N ARG A 148 19.28 5.38 17.74
CA ARG A 148 17.86 5.42 18.11
C ARG A 148 17.25 6.77 17.78
N ASP A 149 17.88 7.86 18.22
CA ASP A 149 17.35 9.20 18.01
C ASP A 149 17.34 9.56 16.52
N VAL A 150 18.38 9.25 15.75
CA VAL A 150 18.38 9.45 14.29
C VAL A 150 17.26 8.65 13.62
N LEU A 151 17.18 7.34 13.89
CA LEU A 151 16.28 6.44 13.18
C LEU A 151 14.80 6.67 13.54
N LEU A 152 14.49 6.82 14.82
CA LEU A 152 13.09 6.98 15.26
C LEU A 152 12.51 8.34 14.85
N ASN A 153 13.33 9.41 14.81
CA ASN A 153 12.87 10.69 14.26
C ASN A 153 12.51 10.57 12.78
N MET A 154 13.32 9.85 11.99
CA MET A 154 12.99 9.59 10.58
C MET A 154 11.71 8.78 10.44
N ILE A 155 11.53 7.73 11.25
CA ILE A 155 10.30 6.92 11.25
C ILE A 155 9.08 7.76 11.64
N ALA A 156 9.19 8.62 12.65
CA ALA A 156 8.09 9.51 13.05
C ALA A 156 7.68 10.46 11.91
N VAL A 157 8.64 11.10 11.24
CA VAL A 157 8.38 11.97 10.08
C VAL A 157 7.78 11.19 8.91
N ASN A 158 8.26 9.98 8.66
CA ASN A 158 7.69 9.12 7.62
C ASN A 158 6.25 8.69 7.95
N ASN A 159 5.97 8.33 9.20
CA ASN A 159 4.63 7.99 9.64
C ASN A 159 3.69 9.19 9.56
N LEU A 160 4.18 10.41 9.83
CA LEU A 160 3.43 11.65 9.60
C LEU A 160 3.06 11.80 8.13
N TYR A 161 4.00 11.53 7.22
CA TYR A 161 3.75 11.53 5.79
C TYR A 161 2.69 10.49 5.39
N ILE A 162 2.79 9.25 5.90
CA ILE A 162 1.78 8.21 5.63
C ILE A 162 0.41 8.63 6.18
N ASN A 163 0.31 8.99 7.47
CA ASN A 163 -0.93 9.47 8.09
C ASN A 163 -1.60 10.58 7.28
N LYS A 164 -0.83 11.57 6.81
CA LYS A 164 -1.39 12.69 6.05
C LYS A 164 -1.73 12.31 4.61
N VAL A 165 -0.75 11.83 3.85
CA VAL A 165 -0.92 11.64 2.40
C VAL A 165 -1.78 10.43 2.10
N TYR A 166 -1.53 9.30 2.77
CA TYR A 166 -2.34 8.10 2.60
C TYR A 166 -3.70 8.24 3.29
N GLY A 167 -3.79 9.01 4.38
CA GLY A 167 -5.07 9.35 5.00
C GLY A 167 -5.98 10.13 4.06
N ILE A 168 -5.45 11.14 3.36
CA ILE A 168 -6.18 11.87 2.30
C ILE A 168 -6.63 10.92 1.18
N LEU A 169 -5.77 10.00 0.73
CA LEU A 169 -6.17 8.99 -0.25
C LEU A 169 -7.34 8.14 0.27
N GLY A 170 -7.27 7.68 1.53
CA GLY A 170 -8.28 6.81 2.13
C GLY A 170 -9.64 7.49 2.35
N GLU A 171 -9.62 8.80 2.62
CA GLU A 171 -10.81 9.61 2.90
C GLU A 171 -11.50 10.10 1.62
N TYR A 172 -10.74 10.64 0.66
CA TYR A 172 -11.30 11.37 -0.49
C TYR A 172 -11.28 10.60 -1.80
N VAL A 173 -10.44 9.57 -1.94
CA VAL A 173 -10.29 8.85 -3.21
C VAL A 173 -11.13 7.56 -3.20
N PRO A 174 -11.95 7.31 -4.24
CA PRO A 174 -12.70 6.06 -4.36
C PRO A 174 -11.76 4.84 -4.38
N GLU A 175 -12.17 3.75 -3.74
CA GLU A 175 -11.32 2.54 -3.59
C GLU A 175 -10.81 2.02 -4.94
N SER A 176 -11.64 1.99 -5.99
CA SER A 176 -11.22 1.55 -7.32
C SER A 176 -10.16 2.44 -7.95
N MET A 177 -10.17 3.76 -7.66
CA MET A 177 -9.12 4.67 -8.11
C MET A 177 -7.83 4.44 -7.32
N ILE A 178 -7.92 4.16 -6.02
CA ILE A 178 -6.76 3.75 -5.22
C ILE A 178 -6.17 2.47 -5.82
N LEU A 179 -6.96 1.42 -6.07
CA LEU A 179 -6.48 0.18 -6.68
C LEU A 179 -5.75 0.40 -8.01
N LEU A 180 -6.28 1.31 -8.85
CA LEU A 180 -5.73 1.62 -10.17
C LEU A 180 -4.43 2.42 -10.10
N PHE A 181 -4.39 3.50 -9.32
CA PHE A 181 -3.28 4.46 -9.33
C PHE A 181 -2.22 4.17 -8.27
N TYR A 182 -2.53 3.35 -7.26
CA TYR A 182 -1.60 3.07 -6.17
C TYR A 182 -0.26 2.50 -6.62
N PRO A 183 -0.15 1.57 -7.59
CA PRO A 183 1.16 1.05 -8.00
C PRO A 183 2.11 2.16 -8.51
N MET A 184 1.58 3.11 -9.29
CA MET A 184 2.36 4.27 -9.75
C MET A 184 2.68 5.20 -8.58
N PHE A 185 1.70 5.47 -7.73
CA PHE A 185 1.88 6.31 -6.55
C PHE A 185 2.91 5.74 -5.58
N LEU A 186 2.94 4.42 -5.38
CA LEU A 186 3.91 3.73 -4.53
C LEU A 186 5.34 3.94 -5.02
N VAL A 187 5.59 3.83 -6.33
CA VAL A 187 6.93 4.07 -6.90
C VAL A 187 7.36 5.51 -6.65
N LEU A 188 6.50 6.48 -6.97
CA LEU A 188 6.79 7.90 -6.77
C LEU A 188 7.00 8.23 -5.29
N SER A 189 6.13 7.73 -4.41
CA SER A 189 6.21 7.90 -2.97
C SER A 189 7.46 7.25 -2.39
N SER A 190 7.89 6.10 -2.90
CA SER A 190 9.11 5.41 -2.45
C SER A 190 10.37 6.20 -2.81
N ILE A 191 10.44 6.72 -4.04
CA ILE A 191 11.54 7.58 -4.48
C ILE A 191 11.59 8.84 -3.62
N PHE A 192 10.44 9.52 -3.46
CA PHE A 192 10.35 10.73 -2.64
C PHE A 192 10.76 10.48 -1.19
N MET A 193 10.21 9.45 -0.54
CA MET A 193 10.56 9.10 0.84
C MET A 193 12.04 8.77 0.99
N LEU A 194 12.63 8.02 0.05
CA LEU A 194 14.05 7.70 0.11
C LEU A 194 14.93 8.97 0.05
N PHE A 195 14.65 9.87 -0.90
CA PHE A 195 15.38 11.15 -1.00
C PHE A 195 15.17 12.05 0.23
N ALA A 196 13.93 12.19 0.69
CA ALA A 196 13.62 12.95 1.90
C ALA A 196 14.34 12.37 3.12
N ASN A 197 14.38 11.04 3.25
CA ASN A 197 15.08 10.37 4.34
C ASN A 197 16.60 10.51 4.26
N MET A 198 17.21 10.52 3.08
CA MET A 198 18.64 10.86 2.94
C MET A 198 18.91 12.28 3.47
N PHE A 199 18.05 13.24 3.13
CA PHE A 199 18.18 14.59 3.66
C PHE A 199 18.02 14.60 5.20
N PHE A 200 16.93 14.02 5.72
CA PHE A 200 16.70 13.96 7.17
C PHE A 200 17.79 13.21 7.93
N SER A 201 18.31 12.12 7.37
CA SER A 201 19.40 11.36 7.98
C SER A 201 20.64 12.23 8.13
N PHE A 202 21.04 12.98 7.10
CA PHE A 202 22.14 13.93 7.20
C PHE A 202 21.96 14.93 8.35
N PHE A 203 20.80 15.59 8.43
CA PHE A 203 20.54 16.58 9.49
C PHE A 203 20.43 15.96 10.87
N TYR A 204 19.77 14.82 11.02
CA TYR A 204 19.61 14.17 12.31
C TYR A 204 20.92 13.62 12.84
N GLN A 205 21.78 13.07 11.97
CA GLN A 205 23.13 12.67 12.35
C GLN A 205 23.93 13.84 12.95
N ILE A 206 23.81 15.03 12.37
CA ILE A 206 24.45 16.24 12.91
C ILE A 206 23.75 16.70 14.20
N LYS A 207 22.42 16.77 14.20
CA LYS A 207 21.62 17.26 15.34
C LYS A 207 21.90 16.44 16.60
N TYR A 208 21.97 15.12 16.47
CA TYR A 208 22.13 14.18 17.60
C TYR A 208 23.59 13.84 17.91
N TRP A 209 24.57 14.49 17.27
CA TRP A 209 26.00 14.27 17.54
C TRP A 209 26.41 14.39 19.03
N SER A 210 25.65 15.18 19.82
CA SER A 210 25.86 15.37 21.25
C SER A 210 25.64 14.10 22.06
N ASP A 211 24.85 13.17 21.52
CA ASP A 211 24.51 11.90 22.18
C ASP A 211 25.76 11.03 22.38
N PHE A 212 26.77 11.18 21.51
CA PHE A 212 28.08 10.54 21.70
C PHE A 212 28.75 10.93 23.02
N PHE A 213 28.40 12.08 23.58
CA PHE A 213 28.99 12.62 24.79
C PHE A 213 28.10 12.49 26.02
N MET A 214 26.86 12.00 25.87
CA MET A 214 25.97 11.76 27.01
C MET A 214 26.45 10.60 27.86
N ASP A 215 26.23 10.72 29.17
CA ASP A 215 26.39 9.61 30.11
C ASP A 215 25.03 9.13 30.56
N HIS A 216 24.96 7.87 30.99
CA HIS A 216 23.80 7.38 31.69
C HIS A 216 24.15 6.93 33.10
N THR A 217 23.16 7.01 33.97
CA THR A 217 23.18 6.42 35.30
C THR A 217 21.95 5.53 35.43
N VAL A 218 22.11 4.37 36.07
CA VAL A 218 21.00 3.46 36.34
C VAL A 218 20.53 3.73 37.77
N LYS A 219 19.29 4.18 37.93
CA LYS A 219 18.63 4.36 39.23
C LYS A 219 17.30 3.63 39.22
N ASP A 220 17.08 2.78 40.21
CA ASP A 220 15.83 2.01 40.38
C ASP A 220 15.44 1.21 39.11
N GLY A 221 16.44 0.59 38.47
CA GLY A 221 16.25 -0.17 37.23
C GLY A 221 16.01 0.67 35.97
N ASN A 222 15.98 2.01 36.08
CA ASN A 222 15.73 2.92 34.96
C ASN A 222 17.01 3.65 34.53
N VAL A 223 17.20 3.76 33.23
CA VAL A 223 18.32 4.50 32.61
C VAL A 223 17.99 5.99 32.58
N ARG A 224 18.84 6.81 33.19
CA ARG A 224 18.76 8.28 33.12
C ARG A 224 19.96 8.83 32.38
N TRP A 225 19.70 9.50 31.26
CA TRP A 225 20.72 10.17 30.45
C TRP A 225 20.98 11.57 30.99
N ASN A 226 22.25 11.85 31.26
CA ASN A 226 22.75 13.13 31.73
C ASN A 226 23.25 13.95 30.55
N GLU A 227 23.06 15.27 30.62
CA GLU A 227 23.62 16.19 29.65
C GLU A 227 25.15 16.06 29.58
N PRO A 228 25.74 16.27 28.39
CA PRO A 228 27.18 16.12 28.20
C PRO A 228 27.94 17.15 29.06
N PHE A 229 28.58 16.68 30.13
CA PHE A 229 29.35 17.53 31.05
C PHE A 229 30.60 18.13 30.37
N THR A 230 31.21 17.43 29.40
CA THR A 230 32.35 17.93 28.62
C THR A 230 32.51 17.18 27.29
N TYR A 231 32.73 17.90 26.19
CA TYR A 231 33.03 17.33 24.86
C TYR A 231 34.47 16.77 24.74
N LEU A 232 35.30 16.96 25.76
CA LEU A 232 36.72 16.59 25.80
C LEU A 232 36.93 15.19 26.40
N ARG A 233 36.25 14.18 25.85
CA ARG A 233 36.48 12.78 26.20
C ARG A 233 37.21 12.08 25.05
N PRO A 234 38.54 11.90 25.14
CA PRO A 234 39.36 11.50 23.99
C PRO A 234 38.85 10.26 23.26
N TRP A 235 38.42 9.23 23.99
CA TRP A 235 37.85 8.02 23.40
C TRP A 235 36.55 8.28 22.62
N ARG A 236 35.63 9.09 23.17
CA ARG A 236 34.35 9.41 22.51
C ARG A 236 34.55 10.33 21.31
N SER A 237 35.47 11.30 21.42
CA SER A 237 35.88 12.14 20.29
C SER A 237 36.52 11.31 19.18
N PHE A 238 37.33 10.30 19.53
CA PHE A 238 37.88 9.34 18.57
C PHE A 238 36.77 8.49 17.92
N CYS A 239 35.81 7.97 18.68
CA CYS A 239 34.66 7.26 18.11
C CYS A 239 33.84 8.13 17.16
N LEU A 240 33.59 9.41 17.50
CA LEU A 240 32.90 10.35 16.64
C LEU A 240 33.70 10.65 15.37
N PHE A 241 35.02 10.81 15.48
CA PHE A 241 35.90 10.99 14.32
C PHE A 241 35.86 9.76 13.40
N MET A 242 35.98 8.55 13.96
CA MET A 242 35.87 7.31 13.19
C MET A 242 34.50 7.20 12.51
N TYR A 243 33.42 7.57 13.22
CA TYR A 243 32.09 7.64 12.64
C TYR A 243 32.02 8.63 11.47
N ALA A 244 32.52 9.85 11.65
CA ALA A 244 32.50 10.89 10.64
C ALA A 244 33.26 10.49 9.36
N VAL A 245 34.42 9.85 9.50
CA VAL A 245 35.28 9.46 8.37
C VAL A 245 34.74 8.23 7.65
N PHE A 246 34.34 7.18 8.38
CA PHE A 246 34.04 5.88 7.78
C PHE A 246 32.55 5.55 7.67
N PHE A 247 31.72 6.10 8.55
CA PHE A 247 30.33 5.65 8.70
C PHE A 247 29.28 6.69 8.34
N PHE A 248 29.59 7.99 8.36
CA PHE A 248 28.63 9.05 8.09
C PHE A 248 27.97 8.92 6.71
N PHE A 249 28.76 8.82 5.64
CA PHE A 249 28.22 8.69 4.28
C PHE A 249 27.51 7.33 4.05
N PRO A 250 28.06 6.17 4.44
CA PRO A 250 27.33 4.90 4.33
C PRO A 250 26.03 4.88 5.13
N MET A 251 26.00 5.44 6.35
CA MET A 251 24.80 5.51 7.18
C MET A 251 23.74 6.42 6.59
N ASN A 252 24.15 7.46 5.87
CA ASN A 252 23.24 8.33 5.12
C ASN A 252 22.58 7.61 3.92
N GLY A 253 23.09 6.46 3.47
CA GLY A 253 22.37 5.59 2.52
C GLY A 253 21.54 4.52 3.23
N PHE A 254 22.10 3.91 4.28
CA PHE A 254 21.54 2.74 4.94
C PHE A 254 20.34 3.06 5.85
N LEU A 255 20.43 4.09 6.70
CA LEU A 255 19.36 4.45 7.63
C LEU A 255 18.07 4.90 6.90
N PRO A 256 18.14 5.69 5.81
CA PRO A 256 16.97 5.99 5.00
C PRO A 256 16.25 4.76 4.47
N LEU A 257 17.00 3.74 4.03
CA LEU A 257 16.43 2.50 3.51
C LEU A 257 15.68 1.74 4.61
N ILE A 258 16.26 1.63 5.81
CA ILE A 258 15.59 1.00 6.95
C ILE A 258 14.33 1.78 7.33
N ALA A 259 14.44 3.10 7.53
CA ALA A 259 13.32 3.94 7.96
C ALA A 259 12.16 3.90 6.95
N SER A 260 12.48 4.03 5.65
CA SER A 260 11.47 4.00 4.58
C SER A 260 10.80 2.63 4.51
N SER A 261 11.59 1.55 4.50
CA SER A 261 11.07 0.18 4.42
C SER A 261 10.15 -0.12 5.60
N TYR A 262 10.60 0.17 6.82
CA TYR A 262 9.81 -0.04 8.02
C TYR A 262 8.47 0.70 7.94
N THR A 263 8.49 1.96 7.53
CA THR A 263 7.28 2.80 7.46
C THR A 263 6.28 2.30 6.40
N PHE A 264 6.74 1.78 5.26
CA PHE A 264 5.84 1.20 4.27
C PHE A 264 5.22 -0.14 4.72
N PHE A 265 5.95 -0.95 5.48
CA PHE A 265 5.47 -2.26 5.91
C PHE A 265 4.67 -2.21 7.22
N ALA A 266 4.97 -1.29 8.14
CA ALA A 266 4.34 -1.22 9.45
C ALA A 266 2.79 -1.18 9.40
N PRO A 267 2.15 -0.39 8.52
CA PRO A 267 0.69 -0.39 8.38
C PRO A 267 0.08 -1.75 8.00
N LEU A 268 0.83 -2.61 7.32
CA LEU A 268 0.34 -3.91 6.85
C LEU A 268 0.22 -4.94 7.98
N PHE A 269 0.95 -4.73 9.07
CA PHE A 269 0.91 -5.59 10.26
C PHE A 269 -0.18 -5.18 11.25
N ILE A 270 -0.74 -3.98 11.10
CA ILE A 270 -1.86 -3.50 11.90
C ILE A 270 -3.11 -4.31 11.54
N LYS A 271 -3.80 -4.80 12.56
CA LYS A 271 -5.10 -5.49 12.44
C LYS A 271 -6.21 -4.58 12.95
N SER A 272 -7.35 -4.64 12.30
CA SER A 272 -8.59 -3.99 12.72
C SER A 272 -9.63 -5.02 13.12
N GLU A 273 -10.74 -4.58 13.69
CA GLU A 273 -11.92 -5.39 13.91
C GLU A 273 -13.08 -4.89 13.06
N ILE A 274 -13.85 -5.80 12.49
CA ILE A 274 -15.11 -5.46 11.84
C ILE A 274 -16.12 -5.14 12.93
N GLU A 275 -16.71 -3.94 12.88
CA GLU A 275 -17.59 -3.44 13.95
C GLU A 275 -18.74 -4.42 14.28
N SER A 276 -19.36 -5.00 13.24
CA SER A 276 -20.53 -5.86 13.37
C SER A 276 -20.24 -7.27 13.87
N THR A 277 -19.08 -7.84 13.52
CA THR A 277 -18.76 -9.25 13.80
C THR A 277 -17.65 -9.42 14.83
N LYS A 278 -16.95 -8.33 15.19
CA LYS A 278 -15.75 -8.31 16.03
C LYS A 278 -14.65 -9.26 15.53
N GLN A 279 -14.65 -9.55 14.24
CA GLN A 279 -13.63 -10.40 13.63
C GLN A 279 -12.44 -9.56 13.21
N SER A 280 -11.25 -10.13 13.40
CA SER A 280 -9.99 -9.52 12.96
C SER A 280 -9.96 -9.40 11.43
N TYR A 281 -9.56 -8.22 10.98
CA TYR A 281 -9.45 -7.82 9.59
C TYR A 281 -8.08 -7.19 9.35
N GLY A 282 -7.29 -7.83 8.48
CA GLY A 282 -5.97 -7.37 8.09
C GLY A 282 -5.81 -7.26 6.58
N VAL A 283 -4.58 -7.04 6.12
CA VAL A 283 -4.25 -6.89 4.70
C VAL A 283 -4.67 -8.10 3.84
N LEU A 284 -4.54 -9.32 4.36
CA LEU A 284 -4.92 -10.53 3.63
C LEU A 284 -6.43 -10.63 3.41
N GLN A 285 -7.22 -10.30 4.43
CA GLN A 285 -8.67 -10.21 4.31
C GLN A 285 -9.06 -9.10 3.33
N CYS A 286 -8.37 -7.96 3.36
CA CYS A 286 -8.57 -6.88 2.41
C CYS A 286 -8.33 -7.33 0.96
N ILE A 287 -7.24 -8.06 0.68
CA ILE A 287 -6.98 -8.59 -0.66
C ILE A 287 -8.12 -9.50 -1.12
N GLN A 288 -8.56 -10.43 -0.27
CA GLN A 288 -9.66 -11.36 -0.58
C GLN A 288 -10.97 -10.63 -0.86
N ASP A 289 -11.31 -9.66 -0.02
CA ASP A 289 -12.54 -8.88 -0.15
C ASP A 289 -12.49 -7.95 -1.37
N VAL A 290 -11.34 -7.38 -1.72
CA VAL A 290 -11.18 -6.61 -2.97
C VAL A 290 -11.49 -7.48 -4.19
N PHE A 291 -10.98 -8.72 -4.26
CA PHE A 291 -11.32 -9.61 -5.38
C PHE A 291 -12.82 -9.96 -5.43
N LEU A 292 -13.47 -10.07 -4.27
CA LEU A 292 -14.89 -10.39 -4.20
C LEU A 292 -15.77 -9.18 -4.58
N TYR A 293 -15.54 -8.03 -3.94
CA TYR A 293 -16.40 -6.85 -4.02
C TYR A 293 -16.05 -5.91 -5.17
N LYS A 294 -14.81 -5.96 -5.67
CA LYS A 294 -14.35 -5.20 -6.84
C LYS A 294 -14.10 -6.10 -8.05
N SER A 295 -14.76 -7.26 -8.12
CA SER A 295 -14.66 -8.19 -9.26
C SER A 295 -14.90 -7.51 -10.61
N GLN A 296 -15.89 -6.60 -10.70
CA GLN A 296 -16.16 -5.80 -11.90
C GLN A 296 -14.94 -4.99 -12.36
N PHE A 297 -14.19 -4.39 -11.42
CA PHE A 297 -13.00 -3.61 -11.75
C PHE A 297 -11.94 -4.49 -12.42
N PHE A 298 -11.69 -5.68 -11.88
CA PHE A 298 -10.77 -6.65 -12.50
C PHE A 298 -11.28 -7.12 -13.86
N LEU A 299 -12.58 -7.36 -13.99
CA LEU A 299 -13.18 -7.79 -15.25
C LEU A 299 -13.02 -6.74 -16.35
N ILE A 300 -13.20 -5.45 -16.02
CA ILE A 300 -12.97 -4.34 -16.97
C ILE A 300 -11.51 -4.31 -17.43
N LEU A 301 -10.55 -4.45 -16.51
CA LEU A 301 -9.13 -4.49 -16.85
C LEU A 301 -8.78 -5.70 -17.73
N LEU A 302 -9.28 -6.89 -17.37
CA LEU A 302 -9.08 -8.10 -18.17
C LEU A 302 -9.68 -7.98 -19.57
N THR A 303 -10.84 -7.33 -19.70
CA THR A 303 -11.47 -7.06 -21.00
C THR A 303 -10.65 -6.09 -21.84
N TYR A 304 -10.08 -5.06 -21.24
CA TYR A 304 -9.12 -4.21 -21.95
C TYR A 304 -7.92 -5.01 -22.45
N GLY A 305 -7.33 -5.86 -21.61
CA GLY A 305 -6.26 -6.78 -22.01
C GLY A 305 -6.67 -7.73 -23.14
N LEU A 306 -7.87 -8.29 -23.06
CA LEU A 306 -8.42 -9.16 -24.11
C LEU A 306 -8.48 -8.42 -25.44
N LEU A 307 -9.09 -7.23 -25.49
CA LEU A 307 -9.25 -6.45 -26.72
C LEU A 307 -7.90 -6.06 -27.33
N THR A 308 -6.96 -5.56 -26.52
CA THR A 308 -5.62 -5.16 -26.99
C THR A 308 -4.81 -6.35 -27.53
N ASN A 309 -4.82 -7.50 -26.84
CA ASN A 309 -4.13 -8.70 -27.30
C ASN A 309 -4.80 -9.31 -28.54
N SER A 310 -6.13 -9.29 -28.64
CA SER A 310 -6.82 -9.79 -29.84
C SER A 310 -6.46 -9.00 -31.08
N ILE A 311 -6.37 -7.67 -30.99
CA ILE A 311 -5.91 -6.84 -32.11
C ILE A 311 -4.48 -7.20 -32.50
N LYS A 312 -3.60 -7.35 -31.50
CA LYS A 312 -2.17 -7.57 -31.72
C LYS A 312 -1.84 -8.95 -32.31
N TYR A 313 -2.53 -10.00 -31.90
CA TYR A 313 -2.16 -11.39 -32.24
C TYR A 313 -3.15 -12.10 -33.18
N LEU A 314 -4.43 -11.69 -33.18
CA LEU A 314 -5.49 -12.36 -33.96
C LEU A 314 -6.06 -11.46 -35.07
N GLY A 315 -5.64 -10.19 -35.13
CA GLY A 315 -6.14 -9.20 -36.07
C GLY A 315 -7.60 -8.79 -35.86
N MET A 316 -8.15 -8.06 -36.82
CA MET A 316 -9.50 -7.47 -36.73
C MET A 316 -10.61 -8.52 -36.58
N ASN A 317 -10.46 -9.68 -37.22
CA ASN A 317 -11.44 -10.77 -37.13
C ASN A 317 -11.50 -11.38 -35.72
N GLY A 318 -10.33 -11.54 -35.06
CA GLY A 318 -10.26 -11.98 -33.66
C GLY A 318 -10.87 -10.96 -32.70
N LEU A 319 -10.66 -9.66 -32.94
CA LEU A 319 -11.30 -8.58 -32.17
C LEU A 319 -12.83 -8.67 -32.24
N ILE A 320 -13.40 -8.83 -33.44
CA ILE A 320 -14.85 -8.95 -33.64
C ILE A 320 -15.39 -10.15 -32.84
N GLY A 321 -14.71 -11.30 -32.89
CA GLY A 321 -15.07 -12.48 -32.10
C GLY A 321 -15.05 -12.20 -30.59
N CYS A 322 -14.03 -11.51 -30.09
CA CYS A 322 -13.95 -11.11 -28.68
C CYS A 322 -15.05 -10.13 -28.27
N LEU A 323 -15.40 -9.17 -29.12
CA LEU A 323 -16.49 -8.23 -28.85
C LEU A 323 -17.85 -8.95 -28.73
N VAL A 324 -18.13 -9.90 -29.62
CA VAL A 324 -19.33 -10.75 -29.52
C VAL A 324 -19.32 -11.54 -28.21
N GLY A 325 -18.19 -12.14 -27.85
CA GLY A 325 -18.03 -12.86 -26.58
C GLY A 325 -18.26 -11.97 -25.35
N ILE A 326 -17.74 -10.74 -25.35
CA ILE A 326 -17.94 -9.75 -24.29
C ILE A 326 -19.42 -9.35 -24.19
N MET A 327 -20.10 -9.15 -25.31
CA MET A 327 -21.55 -8.86 -25.34
C MET A 327 -22.36 -10.02 -24.74
N ILE A 328 -22.04 -11.27 -25.07
CA ILE A 328 -22.68 -12.45 -24.47
C ILE A 328 -22.37 -12.53 -22.96
N ALA A 329 -21.14 -12.23 -22.55
CA ALA A 329 -20.76 -12.19 -21.13
C ALA A 329 -21.49 -11.09 -20.34
N LEU A 330 -21.68 -9.92 -20.95
CA LEU A 330 -22.40 -8.77 -20.40
C LEU A 330 -23.90 -9.05 -20.26
N PHE A 331 -24.56 -9.42 -21.36
CA PHE A 331 -26.03 -9.50 -21.44
C PHE A 331 -26.58 -10.91 -21.18
N GLY A 332 -25.86 -11.96 -21.57
CA GLY A 332 -26.30 -13.34 -21.40
C GLY A 332 -26.03 -13.86 -19.99
N PHE A 333 -24.77 -13.79 -19.56
CA PHE A 333 -24.33 -14.37 -18.28
C PHE A 333 -24.28 -13.38 -17.11
N HIS A 334 -24.51 -12.09 -17.35
CA HIS A 334 -24.45 -11.04 -16.33
C HIS A 334 -23.14 -11.05 -15.51
N LEU A 335 -22.01 -11.43 -16.14
CA LEU A 335 -20.72 -11.59 -15.45
C LEU A 335 -20.17 -10.26 -14.91
N TYR A 336 -20.64 -9.14 -15.46
CA TYR A 336 -20.34 -7.80 -14.99
C TYR A 336 -21.32 -7.33 -13.91
N GLY A 337 -22.08 -8.20 -13.25
CA GLY A 337 -22.90 -7.81 -12.10
C GLY A 337 -22.04 -7.45 -10.88
N GLN A 338 -22.46 -6.47 -10.08
CA GLN A 338 -21.83 -6.24 -8.77
C GLN A 338 -22.18 -7.38 -7.84
N TYR A 339 -21.20 -7.84 -7.05
CA TYR A 339 -21.49 -8.74 -5.95
C TYR A 339 -22.26 -7.97 -4.86
N ILE A 340 -23.48 -8.40 -4.57
CA ILE A 340 -24.33 -7.81 -3.52
C ILE A 340 -24.35 -8.78 -2.32
N PRO A 341 -23.84 -8.37 -1.16
CA PRO A 341 -23.93 -9.17 0.05
C PRO A 341 -25.40 -9.31 0.51
N ASN A 342 -25.80 -10.53 0.89
CA ASN A 342 -27.18 -10.83 1.31
C ASN A 342 -27.58 -10.04 2.57
N ASN A 343 -28.66 -9.24 2.47
CA ASN A 343 -29.60 -8.65 3.46
C ASN A 343 -29.18 -8.33 4.92
N ASN A 344 -27.93 -8.48 5.31
CA ASN A 344 -27.41 -8.06 6.59
C ASN A 344 -26.36 -6.97 6.34
N PRO A 345 -26.75 -5.68 6.38
CA PRO A 345 -25.91 -4.56 5.97
C PRO A 345 -24.68 -4.35 6.85
N ALA A 346 -24.53 -5.14 7.91
CA ALA A 346 -23.49 -4.98 8.91
C ALA A 346 -22.17 -5.70 8.52
N SER A 347 -22.19 -6.78 7.73
CA SER A 347 -20.97 -7.56 7.44
C SER A 347 -20.84 -7.93 5.96
N THR A 348 -20.25 -7.03 5.18
CA THR A 348 -19.83 -7.30 3.81
C THR A 348 -18.41 -7.88 3.81
N THR A 349 -18.23 -9.10 4.33
CA THR A 349 -16.96 -9.85 4.22
C THR A 349 -17.16 -11.24 3.65
N GLY A 350 -16.23 -11.69 2.81
CA GLY A 350 -16.24 -13.05 2.23
C GLY A 350 -16.22 -14.16 3.29
N TYR A 351 -15.78 -13.84 4.51
CA TYR A 351 -15.77 -14.75 5.66
C TYR A 351 -17.16 -15.02 6.27
N ALA A 352 -18.07 -14.03 6.25
CA ALA A 352 -19.45 -14.24 6.70
C ALA A 352 -20.16 -15.30 5.84
N LEU A 353 -19.88 -15.33 4.54
CA LEU A 353 -20.38 -16.36 3.61
C LEU A 353 -19.86 -17.76 3.89
N LYS A 354 -18.59 -17.89 4.32
CA LYS A 354 -18.00 -19.20 4.66
C LYS A 354 -18.65 -19.79 5.93
N LYS A 355 -18.96 -18.94 6.92
CA LYS A 355 -19.65 -19.35 8.15
C LYS A 355 -21.14 -19.65 7.94
N MET A 356 -21.82 -18.90 7.05
CA MET A 356 -23.22 -19.18 6.67
C MET A 356 -23.35 -20.47 5.84
N LYS A 357 -22.43 -20.75 4.90
CA LYS A 357 -22.42 -22.03 4.16
C LYS A 357 -22.05 -23.23 5.04
N GLY A 358 -21.23 -23.04 6.07
CA GLY A 358 -20.91 -24.07 7.07
C GLY A 358 -22.03 -24.34 8.10
N GLY A 359 -22.90 -23.36 8.34
CA GLY A 359 -24.04 -23.47 9.28
C GLY A 359 -25.31 -24.10 8.68
N SER A 360 -25.40 -24.25 7.36
CA SER A 360 -26.56 -24.83 6.67
C SER A 360 -26.56 -26.36 6.58
N LYS A 361 -25.71 -27.05 7.35
CA LYS A 361 -25.76 -28.50 7.57
C LYS A 361 -26.06 -28.81 9.04
N LYS A 362 -27.22 -28.38 9.52
CA LYS A 362 -27.91 -28.92 10.71
C LYS A 362 -29.33 -28.36 10.74
N LYS A 363 -30.23 -29.00 9.99
CA LYS A 363 -31.61 -29.26 10.39
C LYS A 363 -31.99 -30.62 9.84
#